data_AF-A0AAN7RF05-F1
#
_entry.id   AF-A0AAN7RF05-F1
#
_cell.length_a   1.000
_cell.length_b   1.000
_cell.length_c   1.000
_cell.angle_alpha   90.00
_cell.angle_beta   90.00
_cell.angle_gamma   90.00
#
_symmetry.space_group_name_H-M   'P 1'
#
loop_
_entity.id
_entity.type
_entity.pdbx_description
1 polymer ?
#
loop_
_entity_poly.entity_id
_entity_poly.type
_entity_poly.pdbx_seq_one_letter_code
_entity_poly.pdbx_strand_id
1 'polypeptide(L)'
;MANHPRLLILALVLVVAAFEEVLSTSVMGPRHRGGRELDECQLSRLNSLEPTNRIQCEAGTIESWDPNEDEFRCAGVTVVRHIIEPNGLLLPSYTNAPQLIYIVEGDMLNMHNSLYYKLFHPQTRNSQ
;
A
#
# COMPACT_ATOMS: atom_id res chain seq x y z
N MET A 1 -27.99 -34.76 44.39
CA MET A 1 -27.52 -34.26 43.08
C MET A 1 -28.52 -33.21 42.61
N ALA A 2 -28.37 -31.97 43.10
CA ALA A 2 -29.28 -30.88 42.75
C ALA A 2 -28.67 -30.11 41.58
N ASN A 3 -29.14 -30.40 40.37
CA ASN A 3 -28.77 -29.69 39.16
C ASN A 3 -29.47 -28.32 39.22
N HIS A 4 -28.77 -27.28 39.68
CA HIS A 4 -29.32 -25.93 39.80
C HIS A 4 -29.05 -25.15 38.50
N PRO A 5 -30.00 -25.12 37.54
CA PRO A 5 -29.80 -24.51 36.23
C PRO A 5 -29.48 -23.01 36.31
N ARG A 6 -29.88 -22.36 37.42
CA ARG A 6 -29.58 -20.95 37.69
C ARG A 6 -28.09 -20.70 37.90
N LEU A 7 -27.36 -21.64 38.51
CA LEU A 7 -25.92 -21.52 38.71
C LEU A 7 -25.16 -21.68 37.39
N LEU A 8 -25.61 -22.59 36.53
CA LEU A 8 -25.04 -22.80 35.19
C LEU A 8 -25.26 -21.58 34.30
N ILE A 9 -26.46 -20.98 34.34
CA ILE A 9 -26.75 -19.76 33.57
C ILE A 9 -25.89 -18.59 34.07
N LEU A 10 -25.75 -18.41 35.38
CA LEU A 10 -24.87 -17.38 35.95
C LEU A 10 -23.41 -17.58 35.54
N ALA A 11 -22.92 -18.83 35.57
CA ALA A 11 -21.57 -19.14 35.10
C ALA A 11 -21.39 -18.84 33.61
N LEU A 12 -22.37 -19.16 32.76
CA LEU A 12 -22.34 -18.89 31.32
C LEU A 12 -22.34 -17.38 31.02
N VAL A 13 -23.12 -16.59 31.75
CA VAL A 13 -23.15 -15.12 31.61
C VAL A 13 -21.81 -14.50 32.04
N LEU A 14 -21.22 -14.96 33.15
CA LEU A 14 -19.91 -14.49 33.60
C LEU A 14 -18.80 -14.82 32.60
N VAL A 15 -18.86 -15.99 31.98
CA VAL A 15 -17.93 -16.39 30.92
C VAL A 15 -18.09 -15.45 29.72
N VAL A 16 -19.31 -15.25 29.20
CA VAL A 16 -19.56 -14.37 28.05
C VAL A 16 -19.14 -12.91 28.32
N ALA A 17 -19.40 -12.39 29.52
CA ALA A 17 -18.99 -11.03 29.90
C ALA A 17 -17.47 -10.85 29.96
N ALA A 18 -16.71 -11.91 30.29
CA ALA A 18 -15.25 -11.87 30.29
C ALA A 18 -14.63 -11.90 28.87
N PHE A 19 -15.42 -12.23 27.83
CA PHE A 19 -14.96 -12.25 26.43
C PHE A 19 -15.27 -10.93 25.67
N GLU A 20 -15.98 -9.99 26.27
CA GLU A 20 -16.33 -8.67 25.68
C GLU A 20 -15.23 -7.59 25.85
N GLU A 21 -13.98 -7.97 26.13
CA GLU A 21 -12.84 -7.04 26.08
C GLU A 21 -11.99 -7.16 24.80
N VAL A 22 -12.36 -8.02 23.84
CA VAL A 22 -11.54 -8.28 22.63
C VAL A 22 -12.04 -7.58 21.35
N LEU A 23 -13.09 -6.75 21.42
CA LEU A 23 -13.58 -6.00 20.23
C LEU A 23 -13.66 -4.48 20.40
N SER A 24 -12.88 -3.89 21.30
CA SER A 24 -12.72 -2.43 21.34
C SER A 24 -11.28 -2.00 21.67
N THR A 25 -10.30 -2.52 20.92
CA THR A 25 -9.11 -1.71 20.63
C THR A 25 -9.49 -0.65 19.61
N SER A 26 -10.15 0.42 20.05
CA SER A 26 -9.97 1.70 19.38
C SER A 26 -8.51 2.10 19.63
N VAL A 27 -7.64 1.87 18.65
CA VAL A 27 -6.29 2.45 18.62
C VAL A 27 -6.48 3.96 18.47
N MET A 28 -6.77 4.65 19.57
CA MET A 28 -6.65 6.11 19.65
C MET A 28 -5.19 6.42 19.97
N GLY A 29 -4.33 6.22 18.98
CA GLY A 29 -3.00 6.83 18.98
C GLY A 29 -3.14 8.35 19.04
N PRO A 30 -2.19 9.08 19.64
CA PRO A 30 -2.28 10.53 19.77
C PRO A 30 -2.46 11.17 18.39
N ARG A 31 -3.58 11.87 18.20
CA ARG A 31 -3.82 12.73 17.02
C ARG A 31 -2.75 13.82 17.00
N HIS A 32 -1.74 13.63 16.16
CA HIS A 32 -0.84 14.72 15.82
C HIS A 32 -1.61 15.79 15.05
N ARG A 33 -1.46 17.03 15.52
CA ARG A 33 -2.10 18.25 15.03
C ARG A 33 -1.39 18.69 13.75
N GLY A 34 -2.04 18.58 12.60
CA GLY A 34 -1.54 19.02 11.29
C GLY A 34 -2.66 19.16 10.26
N GLY A 35 -3.41 20.27 10.32
CA GLY A 35 -4.64 20.51 9.56
C GLY A 35 -4.51 20.74 8.04
N ARG A 36 -3.62 20.02 7.35
CA ARG A 36 -3.53 19.98 5.88
C ARG A 36 -3.44 18.57 5.29
N GLU A 37 -3.11 17.58 6.11
CA GLU A 37 -2.88 16.18 5.69
C GLU A 37 -4.16 15.32 5.79
N LEU A 38 -5.15 15.78 6.56
CA LEU A 38 -6.44 15.08 6.74
C LEU A 38 -7.34 15.12 5.50
N ASP A 39 -7.14 16.04 4.56
CA ASP A 39 -7.98 16.18 3.36
C ASP A 39 -7.47 15.37 2.17
N GLU A 40 -6.16 15.10 2.07
CA GLU A 40 -5.55 14.43 0.91
C GLU A 40 -6.05 12.99 0.73
N CYS A 41 -6.52 12.36 1.81
CA CYS A 41 -7.08 11.01 1.78
C CYS A 41 -8.61 10.96 1.95
N GLN A 42 -9.32 12.09 1.86
CA GLN A 42 -10.78 12.12 1.83
C GLN A 42 -11.32 11.81 0.43
N LEU A 43 -11.12 10.58 -0.01
CA LEU A 43 -11.56 10.11 -1.32
C LEU A 43 -13.06 9.85 -1.32
N SER A 44 -13.80 10.64 -2.10
CA SER A 44 -15.25 10.43 -2.28
C SER A 44 -15.57 9.24 -3.18
N ARG A 45 -14.64 8.86 -4.07
CA ARG A 45 -14.73 7.73 -4.99
C ARG A 45 -13.33 7.23 -5.32
N LEU A 46 -13.20 5.90 -5.53
CA LEU A 46 -12.01 5.29 -6.11
C LEU A 46 -12.25 4.95 -7.58
N ASN A 47 -11.30 5.27 -8.43
CA ASN A 47 -11.34 4.97 -9.85
C ASN A 47 -10.23 3.99 -10.25
N SER A 48 -10.50 3.21 -11.29
CA SER A 48 -9.44 2.47 -11.98
C SER A 48 -8.77 3.42 -12.96
N LEU A 49 -7.47 3.69 -12.75
CA LEU A 49 -6.71 4.63 -13.54
C LEU A 49 -5.87 3.92 -14.60
N GLU A 50 -5.85 4.48 -15.81
CA GLU A 50 -4.98 4.05 -16.90
C GLU A 50 -3.69 4.90 -16.94
N PRO A 51 -2.60 4.43 -17.59
CA PRO A 51 -1.41 5.25 -17.74
C PRO A 51 -1.72 6.52 -18.53
N THR A 52 -1.21 7.65 -18.06
CA THR A 52 -1.42 8.97 -18.66
C THR A 52 -0.27 9.36 -19.59
N ASN A 53 0.90 8.72 -19.45
CA ASN A 53 2.06 9.01 -20.27
C ASN A 53 2.74 7.73 -20.76
N ARG A 54 3.26 7.79 -21.99
CA ARG A 54 3.92 6.69 -22.70
C ARG A 54 5.16 7.20 -23.42
N ILE A 55 6.31 6.59 -23.13
CA ILE A 55 7.61 6.88 -23.74
C ILE A 55 8.04 5.67 -24.55
N GLN A 56 8.37 5.88 -25.82
CA GLN A 56 8.91 4.85 -26.70
C GLN A 56 10.44 4.80 -26.59
N CYS A 57 10.98 3.60 -26.44
CA CYS A 57 12.41 3.32 -26.44
C CYS A 57 12.77 2.42 -27.63
N GLU A 58 14.06 2.21 -27.88
CA GLU A 58 14.56 1.36 -28.98
C GLU A 58 14.03 -0.08 -28.89
N ALA A 59 13.95 -0.64 -27.68
CA ALA A 59 13.54 -2.02 -27.44
C ALA A 59 12.44 -2.13 -26.36
N GLY A 60 11.44 -1.25 -26.43
CA GLY A 60 10.30 -1.30 -25.53
C GLY A 60 9.58 0.03 -25.30
N THR A 61 8.71 0.03 -24.30
CA THR A 61 7.89 1.17 -23.89
C THR A 61 7.93 1.34 -22.37
N ILE A 62 7.96 2.59 -21.91
CA ILE A 62 7.72 2.95 -20.50
C ILE A 62 6.37 3.66 -20.40
N GLU A 63 5.50 3.18 -19.53
CA GLU A 63 4.21 3.79 -19.23
C GLU A 63 4.21 4.28 -17.78
N SER A 64 3.57 5.42 -17.54
CA SER A 64 3.45 6.01 -16.20
C SER A 64 2.06 6.58 -15.98
N TRP A 65 1.63 6.53 -14.72
CA TRP A 65 0.39 7.14 -14.26
C TRP A 65 0.69 8.52 -13.68
N ASP A 66 -0.28 9.43 -13.72
CA ASP A 66 -0.11 10.76 -13.13
C ASP A 66 -0.04 10.61 -11.60
N PRO A 67 1.10 10.93 -10.94
CA PRO A 67 1.23 10.79 -9.50
C PRO A 67 0.36 11.80 -8.72
N ASN A 68 -0.25 12.78 -9.41
CA ASN A 68 -1.11 13.78 -8.79
C ASN A 68 -2.57 13.36 -8.69
N GLU A 69 -2.96 12.20 -9.24
CA GLU A 69 -4.29 11.64 -9.01
C GLU A 69 -4.50 11.37 -7.51
N ASP A 70 -5.70 11.66 -7.02
CA ASP A 70 -6.00 11.64 -5.58
C ASP A 70 -5.73 10.26 -4.96
N GLU A 71 -5.99 9.18 -5.71
CA GLU A 71 -5.69 7.81 -5.29
C GLU A 71 -4.19 7.59 -5.05
N PHE A 72 -3.32 8.10 -5.94
CA PHE A 72 -1.87 7.91 -5.83
C PHE A 72 -1.21 8.86 -4.83
N ARG A 73 -1.72 10.10 -4.74
CA ARG A 73 -1.31 11.06 -3.71
C ARG A 73 -1.62 10.56 -2.31
N CYS A 74 -2.86 10.10 -2.08
CA CYS A 74 -3.24 9.53 -0.78
C CYS A 74 -2.41 8.29 -0.43
N ALA A 75 -2.16 7.40 -1.40
CA ALA A 75 -1.32 6.23 -1.19
C ALA A 75 0.18 6.58 -1.02
N GLY A 76 0.61 7.77 -1.44
CA GLY A 76 2.01 8.19 -1.42
C GLY A 76 2.89 7.38 -2.38
N VAL A 77 2.36 7.00 -3.54
CA VAL A 77 3.04 6.12 -4.51
C VAL A 77 3.14 6.74 -5.90
N THR A 78 4.03 6.20 -6.72
CA THR A 78 4.10 6.46 -8.15
C THR A 78 4.18 5.13 -8.88
N VAL A 79 3.42 4.99 -9.96
CA VAL A 79 3.33 3.74 -10.71
C VAL A 79 3.98 3.92 -12.07
N VAL A 80 4.84 2.97 -12.43
CA VAL A 80 5.52 2.90 -13.73
C VAL A 80 5.45 1.45 -14.20
N ARG A 81 5.22 1.26 -15.49
CA ARG A 81 5.22 -0.04 -16.16
C ARG A 81 6.25 -0.01 -17.27
N HIS A 82 7.17 -0.98 -17.23
CA HIS A 82 8.14 -1.20 -18.30
C HIS A 82 7.68 -2.40 -19.13
N ILE A 83 7.60 -2.20 -20.44
CA ILE A 83 7.39 -3.25 -21.43
C ILE A 83 8.70 -3.37 -22.20
N ILE A 84 9.39 -4.49 -22.05
CA ILE A 84 10.72 -4.71 -22.63
C ILE A 84 10.57 -5.76 -23.72
N GLU A 85 10.99 -5.43 -24.93
CA GLU A 85 10.94 -6.35 -26.06
C GLU A 85 12.08 -7.38 -25.99
N PRO A 86 11.98 -8.51 -26.71
CA PRO A 86 13.06 -9.51 -26.74
C PRO A 86 14.42 -8.89 -27.12
N ASN A 87 15.47 -9.26 -26.38
CA ASN A 87 16.82 -8.66 -26.47
C ASN A 87 16.92 -7.19 -26.03
N GLY A 88 15.84 -6.61 -25.50
CA GLY A 88 15.86 -5.29 -24.89
C GLY A 88 16.56 -5.30 -23.54
N LEU A 89 17.27 -4.20 -23.25
CA LEU A 89 17.94 -3.97 -21.98
C LEU A 89 17.36 -2.73 -21.31
N LEU A 90 16.77 -2.90 -20.13
CA LEU A 90 16.45 -1.76 -19.27
C LEU A 90 17.76 -1.20 -18.70
N LEU A 91 18.10 0.03 -19.09
CA LEU A 91 19.34 0.65 -18.65
C LEU A 91 19.33 0.88 -17.12
N PRO A 92 20.48 0.69 -16.44
CA PRO A 92 20.59 0.97 -15.01
C PRO A 92 20.19 2.41 -14.69
N SER A 93 19.34 2.57 -13.67
CA SER A 93 18.91 3.86 -13.15
C SER A 93 18.71 3.79 -11.64
N TYR A 94 18.73 4.94 -10.99
CA TYR A 94 18.49 5.06 -9.55
C TYR A 94 17.33 6.03 -9.32
N THR A 95 16.59 5.80 -8.24
CA THR A 95 15.53 6.69 -7.78
C THR A 95 15.74 7.02 -6.30
N ASN A 96 15.18 8.15 -5.87
CA ASN A 96 15.24 8.61 -4.49
C ASN A 96 14.21 7.89 -3.58
N ALA A 97 13.36 7.05 -4.16
CA ALA A 97 12.31 6.32 -3.47
C ALA A 97 12.50 4.81 -3.64
N PRO A 98 12.08 4.01 -2.66
CA PRO A 98 12.06 2.55 -2.79
C PRO A 98 11.03 2.07 -3.82
N GLN A 99 11.24 0.87 -4.36
CA GLN A 99 10.41 0.29 -5.43
C GLN A 99 10.10 -1.18 -5.18
N LEU A 100 8.87 -1.58 -5.48
CA LEU A 100 8.45 -2.97 -5.60
C LEU A 100 8.22 -3.26 -7.09
N ILE A 101 8.88 -4.30 -7.60
CA ILE A 101 8.75 -4.71 -9.00
C ILE A 101 7.96 -6.01 -9.05
N TYR A 102 6.89 -5.99 -9.85
CA TYR A 102 6.06 -7.14 -10.13
C TYR A 102 6.17 -7.50 -11.61
N ILE A 103 6.61 -8.73 -11.91
CA ILE A 103 6.69 -9.24 -13.27
C ILE A 103 5.31 -9.76 -13.67
N VAL A 104 4.62 -8.98 -14.50
CA VAL A 104 3.29 -9.34 -15.01
C VAL A 104 3.38 -10.48 -16.02
N GLU A 105 4.37 -10.42 -16.91
CA GLU A 105 4.62 -11.40 -17.96
C GLU A 105 6.13 -11.50 -18.24
N GLY A 106 6.60 -12.71 -18.57
CA GLY A 106 8.00 -13.00 -18.86
C GLY A 106 8.77 -13.58 -17.66
N ASP A 107 10.09 -13.76 -17.83
CA ASP A 107 10.98 -14.31 -16.82
C ASP A 107 12.12 -13.32 -16.51
N MET A 108 12.36 -13.13 -15.21
CA MET A 108 13.37 -12.23 -14.65
C MET A 108 14.80 -12.72 -14.91
N LEU A 109 15.03 -14.00 -15.20
CA LEU A 109 16.38 -14.58 -15.38
C LEU A 109 17.18 -13.94 -16.53
N ASN A 110 16.51 -13.36 -17.52
CA ASN A 110 17.17 -12.66 -18.63
C ASN A 110 17.39 -11.16 -18.35
N MET A 111 16.91 -10.63 -17.23
CA MET A 111 17.26 -9.29 -16.75
C MET A 111 18.60 -9.35 -16.02
N HIS A 112 19.67 -9.61 -16.76
CA HIS A 112 21.01 -9.62 -16.17
C HIS A 112 21.34 -8.22 -15.62
N ASN A 113 21.51 -8.17 -14.29
CA ASN A 113 22.10 -7.08 -13.51
C ASN A 113 21.19 -5.94 -13.04
N SER A 114 20.14 -6.25 -12.29
CA SER A 114 19.48 -5.24 -11.46
C SER A 114 19.01 -5.87 -10.14
N LEU A 115 19.77 -5.63 -9.06
CA LEU A 115 19.45 -6.08 -7.72
C LEU A 115 18.33 -5.20 -7.15
N TYR A 116 17.17 -5.78 -6.80
CA TYR A 116 16.02 -5.04 -6.28
C TYR A 116 15.56 -5.55 -4.92
N TYR A 117 15.73 -4.74 -3.87
CA TYR A 117 14.84 -4.70 -2.69
C TYR A 117 14.85 -3.28 -2.13
N LYS A 118 13.69 -2.63 -1.94
CA LYS A 118 13.58 -1.50 -0.99
C LYS A 118 12.13 -1.21 -0.58
N LEU A 119 11.92 -0.96 0.71
CA LEU A 119 10.66 -0.58 1.37
C LEU A 119 10.63 0.93 1.69
N PHE A 120 9.46 1.59 1.66
CA PHE A 120 9.27 2.97 2.16
C PHE A 120 8.54 3.01 3.48
N HIS A 121 9.04 3.85 4.39
CA HIS A 121 8.23 4.60 5.35
C HIS A 121 8.47 6.09 5.06
N PRO A 122 7.42 6.93 5.02
CA PRO A 122 7.53 8.34 4.71
C PRO A 122 8.41 9.09 5.71
N GLN A 123 9.37 9.86 5.20
CA GLN A 123 9.98 10.97 5.94
C GLN A 123 9.26 12.24 5.52
N THR A 124 8.52 12.82 6.47
CA THR A 124 7.95 14.16 6.40
C THR A 124 9.05 15.16 6.05
N ARG A 125 8.99 15.76 4.86
CA ARG A 125 9.85 16.87 4.48
C ARG A 125 9.40 18.10 5.28
N ASN A 126 10.04 18.35 6.42
CA ASN A 126 10.03 19.68 7.03
C ASN A 126 10.86 20.60 6.13
N SER A 127 10.21 21.38 5.29
CA SER A 127 10.83 22.54 4.65
C SER A 127 10.89 23.69 5.67
N GLN A 128 12.09 24.26 5.78
CA GLN A 128 12.34 25.57 6.39
C GLN A 128 11.43 26.65 5.82
#